data_AF-S6BB33-F1
#
_entry.id   AF-S6BB33-F1
#
_cell.length_a   1.000
_cell.length_b   1.000
_cell.length_c   1.000
_cell.angle_alpha   90.00
_cell.angle_beta   90.00
_cell.angle_gamma   90.00
#
_symmetry.space_group_name_H-M   'P 1'
#
loop_
_entity.id
_entity.type
_entity.pdbx_description
1 polymer ?
#
loop_
_entity_poly.entity_id
_entity_poly.type
_entity_poly.pdbx_seq_one_letter_code
_entity_poly.pdbx_strand_id
1 'polypeptide(L)'
;MNSKAYGLMGLVLWGMAAGSALAADFGDRVEDRLDRRGDRIEQRLDLRGDRIEQALDVRGDRIDARLDRKGERINDRLDRKAEWLESRGRYRAAEYLDRKGDRIEERLDRRGDRINARLDRKGERINARLDRRGARIDRRLDRAGQRFDRRWDQAHRGGHHTMKTVRPGGRPMNARMAPRR
;
A
#
# COMPACT_ATOMS: atom_id res chain seq x y z
N MET A 1 -50.36 5.14 -48.88
CA MET A 1 -48.96 4.67 -48.97
C MET A 1 -48.18 5.37 -47.87
N ASN A 2 -47.86 4.72 -46.73
CA ASN A 2 -46.89 5.19 -45.71
C ASN A 2 -46.76 4.13 -44.59
N SER A 3 -45.98 3.06 -44.79
CA SER A 3 -45.62 2.11 -43.71
C SER A 3 -44.13 1.75 -43.66
N LYS A 4 -43.30 2.20 -44.60
CA LYS A 4 -41.87 1.81 -44.66
C LYS A 4 -40.92 2.77 -43.93
N ALA A 5 -41.38 3.94 -43.49
CA ALA A 5 -40.54 4.95 -42.84
C ALA A 5 -40.26 4.69 -41.34
N TYR A 6 -41.09 3.88 -40.66
CA TYR A 6 -40.96 3.65 -39.21
C TYR A 6 -39.99 2.52 -38.83
N GLY A 7 -39.69 1.58 -39.75
CA GLY A 7 -38.84 0.42 -39.47
C GLY A 7 -37.34 0.74 -39.36
N LEU A 8 -36.84 1.71 -40.15
CA LEU A 8 -35.44 2.10 -40.13
C LEU A 8 -35.10 3.04 -38.96
N MET A 9 -36.05 3.84 -38.50
CA MET A 9 -35.87 4.72 -37.33
C MET A 9 -35.80 3.91 -36.02
N GLY A 10 -36.54 2.79 -35.91
CA GLY A 10 -36.49 1.90 -34.74
C GLY A 10 -35.19 1.09 -34.62
N LEU A 11 -34.59 0.66 -35.74
CA LEU A 11 -33.31 -0.06 -35.75
C LEU A 11 -32.12 0.81 -35.36
N VAL A 12 -32.13 2.09 -35.73
CA VAL A 12 -31.11 3.08 -35.31
C VAL A 12 -31.27 3.41 -33.82
N LEU A 13 -32.50 3.54 -33.32
CA LEU A 13 -32.76 3.75 -31.89
C LEU A 13 -32.35 2.54 -31.04
N TRP A 14 -32.58 1.32 -31.53
CA TRP A 14 -32.21 0.08 -30.82
C TRP A 14 -30.70 -0.18 -30.83
N GLY A 15 -30.00 0.13 -31.94
CA GLY A 15 -28.54 0.07 -32.01
C GLY A 15 -27.84 1.09 -31.10
N MET A 16 -28.43 2.29 -30.94
CA MET A 16 -27.95 3.30 -29.98
C MET A 16 -28.21 2.89 -28.52
N ALA A 17 -29.39 2.35 -28.21
CA ALA A 17 -29.70 1.87 -26.86
C ALA A 17 -28.88 0.63 -26.45
N ALA A 18 -28.65 -0.31 -27.37
CA ALA A 18 -27.78 -1.46 -27.16
C ALA A 18 -26.30 -1.06 -27.02
N GLY A 19 -25.86 -0.06 -27.79
CA GLY A 19 -24.53 0.53 -27.67
C GLY A 19 -24.30 1.20 -26.31
N SER A 20 -25.26 1.98 -25.81
CA SER A 20 -25.17 2.61 -24.49
C SER A 20 -25.21 1.62 -23.33
N ALA A 21 -25.99 0.53 -23.46
CA ALA A 21 -26.07 -0.50 -22.43
C ALA A 21 -24.81 -1.36 -22.34
N LEU A 22 -24.26 -1.80 -23.49
CA LEU A 22 -22.99 -2.53 -23.56
C LEU A 22 -21.82 -1.68 -23.11
N ALA A 23 -21.89 -0.37 -23.38
CA ALA A 23 -20.89 0.55 -22.91
C ALA A 23 -20.98 0.67 -21.37
N ALA A 24 -22.14 0.98 -20.80
CA ALA A 24 -22.29 1.11 -19.34
C ALA A 24 -21.77 -0.14 -18.59
N ASP A 25 -22.12 -1.34 -19.06
CA ASP A 25 -21.60 -2.62 -18.51
C ASP A 25 -20.06 -2.73 -18.61
N PHE A 26 -19.44 -2.19 -19.66
CA PHE A 26 -17.97 -2.14 -19.74
C PHE A 26 -17.36 -1.16 -18.74
N GLY A 27 -18.00 -0.01 -18.51
CA GLY A 27 -17.64 0.96 -17.47
C GLY A 27 -17.59 0.32 -16.09
N ASP A 28 -18.71 -0.27 -15.69
CA ASP A 28 -18.90 -0.95 -14.41
C ASP A 28 -17.86 -2.06 -14.21
N ARG A 29 -17.58 -2.86 -15.25
CA ARG A 29 -16.56 -3.94 -15.19
C ARG A 29 -15.13 -3.44 -14.98
N VAL A 30 -14.80 -2.26 -15.48
CA VAL A 30 -13.46 -1.67 -15.31
C VAL A 30 -13.31 -1.12 -13.90
N GLU A 31 -14.33 -0.43 -13.39
CA GLU A 31 -14.39 0.06 -12.01
C GLU A 31 -14.27 -1.10 -11.01
N ASP A 32 -15.11 -2.13 -11.16
CA ASP A 32 -15.06 -3.36 -10.35
C ASP A 32 -13.67 -4.02 -10.37
N ARG A 33 -12.97 -3.97 -11.50
CA ARG A 33 -11.63 -4.56 -11.62
C ARG A 33 -10.58 -3.72 -10.90
N LEU A 34 -10.71 -2.40 -10.90
CA LEU A 34 -9.80 -1.49 -10.20
C LEU A 34 -9.97 -1.61 -8.69
N ASP A 35 -11.20 -1.69 -8.20
CA ASP A 35 -11.52 -1.84 -6.78
C ASP A 35 -10.99 -3.17 -6.25
N ARG A 36 -11.34 -4.29 -6.88
CA ARG A 36 -10.81 -5.61 -6.50
C ARG A 36 -9.28 -5.68 -6.54
N ARG A 37 -8.65 -4.88 -7.39
CA ARG A 37 -7.18 -4.79 -7.46
C ARG A 37 -6.63 -3.95 -6.30
N GLY A 38 -7.32 -2.87 -5.91
CA GLY A 38 -7.04 -2.08 -4.71
C GLY A 38 -7.08 -2.95 -3.47
N ASP A 39 -8.22 -3.61 -3.22
CA ASP A 39 -8.43 -4.48 -2.06
C ASP A 39 -7.36 -5.57 -1.96
N ARG A 40 -7.01 -6.19 -3.10
CA ARG A 40 -5.97 -7.23 -3.13
C ARG A 40 -4.60 -6.69 -2.76
N ILE A 41 -4.30 -5.45 -3.11
CA ILE A 41 -3.02 -4.83 -2.77
C ILE A 41 -2.99 -4.46 -1.29
N GLU A 42 -4.08 -3.89 -0.76
CA GLU A 42 -4.24 -3.56 0.66
C GLU A 42 -4.05 -4.80 1.53
N GLN A 43 -4.82 -5.87 1.26
CA GLN A 43 -4.69 -7.15 1.97
C GLN A 43 -3.25 -7.71 1.93
N ARG A 44 -2.54 -7.53 0.81
CA ARG A 44 -1.14 -7.99 0.68
C ARG A 44 -0.16 -7.12 1.48
N LEU A 45 -0.45 -5.84 1.67
CA LEU A 45 0.36 -4.95 2.48
C LEU A 45 0.14 -5.23 3.96
N ASP A 46 -1.10 -5.46 4.38
CA ASP A 46 -1.46 -5.80 5.77
C ASP A 46 -0.82 -7.12 6.18
N LEU A 47 -1.05 -8.19 5.41
CA LEU A 47 -0.43 -9.50 5.65
C LEU A 47 1.10 -9.43 5.68
N ARG A 48 1.70 -8.47 4.95
CA ARG A 48 3.13 -8.25 4.98
C ARG A 48 3.56 -7.47 6.22
N GLY A 49 2.77 -6.51 6.68
CA GLY A 49 2.94 -5.81 7.95
C GLY A 49 2.96 -6.80 9.10
N ASP A 50 1.89 -7.58 9.25
CA ASP A 50 1.73 -8.58 10.33
C ASP A 50 2.90 -9.56 10.38
N ARG A 51 3.34 -10.08 9.22
CA ARG A 51 4.50 -10.98 9.15
C ARG A 51 5.79 -10.33 9.59
N ILE A 52 5.95 -9.03 9.32
CA ILE A 52 7.15 -8.31 9.74
C ILE A 52 7.11 -8.06 11.24
N GLU A 53 5.96 -7.66 11.79
CA GLU A 53 5.77 -7.49 13.23
C GLU A 53 6.08 -8.78 13.98
N GLN A 54 5.43 -9.89 13.60
CA GLN A 54 5.69 -11.19 14.19
C GLN A 54 7.16 -11.61 14.10
N ALA A 55 7.83 -11.31 12.98
CA ALA A 55 9.25 -11.63 12.83
C ALA A 55 10.17 -10.74 13.69
N LEU A 56 9.75 -9.52 14.01
CA LEU A 56 10.47 -8.64 14.93
C LEU A 56 10.26 -9.07 16.38
N ASP A 57 9.05 -9.47 16.76
CA ASP A 57 8.74 -9.97 18.11
C ASP A 57 9.52 -11.25 18.42
N VAL A 58 9.44 -12.26 17.55
CA VAL A 58 10.21 -13.51 17.68
C VAL A 58 11.71 -13.24 17.76
N ARG A 59 12.19 -12.19 17.08
CA ARG A 59 13.59 -11.78 17.14
C ARG A 59 13.93 -11.09 18.47
N GLY A 60 13.02 -10.28 19.01
CA GLY A 60 13.11 -9.67 20.34
C GLY A 60 13.23 -10.75 21.41
N ASP A 61 12.25 -11.65 21.48
CA ASP A 61 12.22 -12.76 22.43
C ASP A 61 13.49 -13.62 22.38
N ARG A 62 13.99 -13.91 21.17
CA ARG A 62 15.23 -14.67 21.00
C ARG A 62 16.45 -13.92 21.50
N ILE A 63 16.46 -12.59 21.41
CA ILE A 63 17.56 -11.77 21.93
C ILE A 63 17.50 -11.75 23.45
N ASP A 64 16.33 -11.52 24.03
CA ASP A 64 16.13 -11.47 25.48
C ASP A 64 16.51 -12.80 26.12
N ALA A 65 15.97 -13.91 25.61
CA ALA A 65 16.34 -15.25 26.08
C ALA A 65 17.84 -15.56 25.93
N ARG A 66 18.57 -14.90 25.03
CA ARG A 66 20.04 -15.05 24.90
C ARG A 66 20.80 -14.16 25.89
N LEU A 67 20.25 -13.00 26.24
CA LEU A 67 20.82 -12.11 27.25
C LEU A 67 20.63 -12.73 28.64
N ASP A 68 19.46 -13.26 28.95
CA ASP A 68 19.16 -13.91 30.24
C ASP A 68 20.10 -15.09 30.49
N ARG A 69 20.15 -16.05 29.55
CA ARG A 69 21.09 -17.19 29.62
C ARG A 69 22.55 -16.76 29.71
N LYS A 70 22.89 -15.58 29.18
CA LYS A 70 24.25 -15.05 29.30
C LYS A 70 24.47 -14.43 30.69
N GLY A 71 23.48 -13.74 31.24
CA GLY A 71 23.47 -13.20 32.60
C GLY A 71 23.64 -14.32 33.62
N GLU A 72 22.76 -15.33 33.58
CA GLU A 72 22.81 -16.53 34.44
C GLU A 72 24.20 -17.17 34.44
N ARG A 73 24.76 -17.45 33.24
CA ARG A 73 26.09 -18.06 33.12
C ARG A 73 27.22 -17.20 33.68
N ILE A 74 27.05 -15.88 33.70
CA ILE A 74 28.03 -14.96 34.28
C ILE A 74 27.88 -14.98 35.80
N ASN A 75 26.67 -14.85 36.31
CA ASN A 75 26.38 -14.90 37.76
C ASN A 75 26.87 -16.22 38.35
N ASP A 76 26.50 -17.37 37.77
CA ASP A 76 26.98 -18.69 38.19
C ASP A 76 28.51 -18.81 38.28
N ARG A 77 29.24 -18.08 37.44
CA ARG A 77 30.72 -18.10 37.44
C ARG A 77 31.29 -17.16 38.49
N LEU A 78 30.63 -16.03 38.72
CA LEU A 78 31.03 -15.06 39.72
C LEU A 78 30.75 -15.61 41.11
N ASP A 79 29.57 -16.18 41.34
CA ASP A 79 29.14 -16.75 42.63
C ASP A 79 30.08 -17.88 43.05
N ARG A 80 30.31 -18.87 42.18
CA ARG A 80 31.29 -19.94 42.44
C ARG A 80 32.69 -19.42 42.76
N LYS A 81 33.08 -18.29 42.16
CA LYS A 81 34.39 -17.69 42.40
C LYS A 81 34.40 -16.90 43.71
N ALA A 82 33.30 -16.25 44.08
CA ALA A 82 33.09 -15.56 45.34
C ALA A 82 33.13 -16.56 46.50
N GLU A 83 32.34 -17.63 46.44
CA GLU A 83 32.33 -18.74 47.42
C GLU A 83 33.74 -19.33 47.62
N TRP A 84 34.46 -19.58 46.53
CA TRP A 84 35.85 -20.06 46.59
C TRP A 84 36.80 -19.06 47.25
N LEU A 85 36.57 -17.75 47.11
CA LEU A 85 37.36 -16.72 47.80
C LEU A 85 37.01 -16.65 49.29
N GLU A 86 35.72 -16.76 49.63
CA GLU A 86 35.24 -16.76 51.02
C GLU A 86 35.80 -17.93 51.81
N SER A 87 35.80 -19.15 51.23
CA SER A 87 36.41 -20.34 51.85
C SER A 87 37.92 -20.18 52.14
N ARG A 88 38.58 -19.20 51.50
CA ARG A 88 39.99 -18.85 51.73
C ARG A 88 40.18 -17.60 52.59
N GLY A 89 39.12 -17.11 53.23
CA GLY A 89 39.11 -15.90 54.06
C GLY A 89 39.26 -14.60 53.27
N ARG A 90 39.06 -14.62 51.95
CA ARG A 90 39.23 -13.45 51.07
C ARG A 90 37.91 -12.70 50.84
N TYR A 91 37.20 -12.38 51.92
CA TYR A 91 35.84 -11.80 51.88
C TYR A 91 35.74 -10.51 51.03
N ARG A 92 36.70 -9.58 51.14
CA ARG A 92 36.70 -8.35 50.33
C ARG A 92 36.76 -8.61 48.82
N ALA A 93 37.41 -9.69 48.41
CA ALA A 93 37.51 -10.05 47.01
C ALA A 93 36.23 -10.75 46.53
N ALA A 94 35.57 -11.53 47.39
CA ALA A 94 34.25 -12.11 47.12
C ALA A 94 33.20 -11.00 46.94
N GLU A 95 33.11 -10.07 47.89
CA GLU A 95 32.18 -8.92 47.83
C GLU A 95 32.42 -8.04 46.58
N TYR A 96 33.67 -7.91 46.14
CA TYR A 96 33.97 -7.23 44.88
C TYR A 96 33.40 -7.96 43.65
N LEU A 97 33.40 -9.30 43.65
CA LEU A 97 32.82 -10.08 42.55
C LEU A 97 31.30 -9.98 42.54
N ASP A 98 30.65 -9.98 43.70
CA ASP A 98 29.19 -9.83 43.81
C ASP A 98 28.76 -8.48 43.23
N ARG A 99 29.37 -7.39 43.71
CA ARG A 99 29.12 -6.03 43.15
C ARG A 99 29.43 -5.92 41.66
N LYS A 100 30.37 -6.73 41.16
CA LYS A 100 30.70 -6.80 39.74
C LYS A 100 29.63 -7.58 38.96
N GLY A 101 29.04 -8.61 39.55
CA GLY A 101 27.88 -9.34 39.04
C GLY A 101 26.70 -8.40 38.84
N ASP A 102 26.30 -7.70 39.89
CA ASP A 102 25.20 -6.71 39.85
C ASP A 102 25.38 -5.70 38.71
N ARG A 103 26.61 -5.17 38.57
CA ARG A 103 26.93 -4.20 37.51
C ARG A 103 26.89 -4.82 36.11
N ILE A 104 27.18 -6.11 35.96
CA ILE A 104 27.07 -6.80 34.68
C ILE A 104 25.61 -7.05 34.33
N GLU A 105 24.81 -7.51 35.29
CA GLU A 105 23.37 -7.70 35.15
C GLU A 105 22.69 -6.41 34.70
N GLU A 106 22.90 -5.31 35.44
CA GLU A 106 22.34 -4.00 35.09
C GLU A 106 22.77 -3.53 33.68
N ARG A 107 23.97 -3.92 33.22
CA ARG A 107 24.44 -3.61 31.86
C ARG A 107 23.80 -4.50 30.80
N LEU A 108 23.43 -5.72 31.12
CA LEU A 108 22.73 -6.64 30.22
C LEU A 108 21.28 -6.21 30.08
N ASP A 109 20.61 -5.82 31.16
CA ASP A 109 19.23 -5.31 31.15
C ASP A 109 19.12 -4.04 30.31
N ARG A 110 19.96 -3.04 30.62
CA ARG A 110 20.04 -1.80 29.81
C ARG A 110 20.36 -2.05 28.34
N ARG A 111 21.03 -3.17 28.03
CA ARG A 111 21.30 -3.58 26.65
C ARG A 111 20.08 -4.24 26.01
N GLY A 112 19.34 -5.07 26.74
CA GLY A 112 18.06 -5.64 26.33
C GLY A 112 17.07 -4.54 25.97
N ASP A 113 16.83 -3.62 26.91
CA ASP A 113 15.93 -2.47 26.71
C ASP A 113 16.29 -1.67 25.46
N ARG A 114 17.58 -1.38 25.26
CA ARG A 114 18.04 -0.64 24.09
C ARG A 114 17.82 -1.40 22.78
N ILE A 115 17.89 -2.73 22.81
CA ILE A 115 17.62 -3.55 21.64
C ILE A 115 16.12 -3.57 21.35
N ASN A 116 15.28 -3.79 22.35
CA ASN A 116 13.82 -3.79 22.22
C ASN A 116 13.32 -2.44 21.69
N ALA A 117 13.75 -1.33 22.29
CA ALA A 117 13.43 0.02 21.79
C ALA A 117 13.94 0.30 20.36
N ARG A 118 14.95 -0.43 19.86
CA ARG A 118 15.39 -0.33 18.46
C ARG A 118 14.57 -1.20 17.52
N LEU A 119 14.06 -2.33 17.99
CA LEU A 119 13.16 -3.21 17.24
C LEU A 119 11.80 -2.53 17.08
N ASP A 120 11.25 -1.95 18.15
CA ASP A 120 9.96 -1.24 18.11
C ASP A 120 9.99 -0.08 17.10
N ARG A 121 10.98 0.82 17.24
CA ARG A 121 11.21 1.91 16.28
C ARG A 121 11.42 1.42 14.85
N LYS A 122 11.94 0.21 14.67
CA LYS A 122 12.09 -0.39 13.34
C LYS A 122 10.75 -0.88 12.81
N GLY A 123 9.92 -1.50 13.65
CA GLY A 123 8.54 -1.88 13.36
C GLY A 123 7.72 -0.68 12.92
N GLU A 124 7.66 0.37 13.75
CA GLU A 124 6.96 1.63 13.45
C GLU A 124 7.39 2.24 12.11
N ARG A 125 8.70 2.27 11.83
CA ARG A 125 9.23 2.80 10.56
C ARG A 125 8.82 1.95 9.35
N ILE A 126 8.63 0.65 9.52
CA ILE A 126 8.16 -0.23 8.46
C ILE A 126 6.68 -0.02 8.24
N ASN A 127 5.87 0.03 9.29
CA ASN A 127 4.42 0.29 9.21
C ASN A 127 4.16 1.62 8.51
N ALA A 128 4.82 2.70 8.97
CA ALA A 128 4.69 4.01 8.33
C ALA A 128 5.12 4.01 6.84
N ARG A 129 6.01 3.11 6.40
CA ARG A 129 6.37 2.95 4.98
C ARG A 129 5.33 2.15 4.21
N LEU A 130 4.71 1.15 4.83
CA LEU A 130 3.61 0.39 4.24
C LEU A 130 2.38 1.28 4.05
N ASP A 131 2.00 2.08 5.05
CA ASP A 131 0.87 3.02 4.96
C ASP A 131 1.08 4.04 3.84
N ARG A 132 2.28 4.65 3.78
CA ARG A 132 2.64 5.58 2.70
C ARG A 132 2.60 4.92 1.33
N ARG A 133 2.89 3.62 1.26
CA ARG A 133 2.83 2.84 0.02
C ARG A 133 1.38 2.54 -0.36
N GLY A 134 0.54 2.14 0.59
CA GLY A 134 -0.92 1.99 0.43
C GLY A 134 -1.54 3.27 -0.11
N ALA A 135 -1.40 4.38 0.61
CA ALA A 135 -1.92 5.68 0.21
C ALA A 135 -1.38 6.22 -1.13
N ARG A 136 -0.21 5.75 -1.61
CA ARG A 136 0.29 6.08 -2.95
C ARG A 136 -0.38 5.23 -4.03
N ILE A 137 -0.71 3.99 -3.71
CA ILE A 137 -1.42 3.08 -4.60
C ILE A 137 -2.87 3.53 -4.75
N ASP A 138 -3.56 3.86 -3.66
CA ASP A 138 -4.94 4.36 -3.69
C ASP A 138 -5.05 5.59 -4.58
N ARG A 139 -4.23 6.61 -4.32
CA ARG A 139 -4.15 7.80 -5.19
C ARG A 139 -3.80 7.52 -6.65
N ARG A 140 -3.16 6.39 -6.97
CA ARG A 140 -2.89 5.99 -8.37
C ARG A 140 -4.10 5.30 -8.99
N LEU A 141 -4.83 4.51 -8.21
CA LEU A 141 -6.08 3.86 -8.61
C LEU A 141 -7.18 4.92 -8.80
N ASP A 142 -7.35 5.87 -7.89
CA ASP A 142 -8.32 6.98 -8.03
C ASP A 142 -8.07 7.77 -9.32
N ARG A 143 -6.79 8.11 -9.57
CA ARG A 143 -6.41 8.82 -10.81
C ARG A 143 -6.59 7.96 -12.05
N ALA A 144 -6.50 6.64 -11.92
CA ALA A 144 -6.79 5.74 -13.03
C ALA A 144 -8.30 5.70 -13.33
N GLY A 145 -9.14 5.58 -12.30
CA GLY A 145 -10.60 5.69 -12.38
C GLY A 145 -11.02 7.01 -13.01
N GLN A 146 -10.62 8.15 -12.43
CA GLN A 146 -10.96 9.47 -12.99
C GLN A 146 -10.52 9.69 -14.44
N ARG A 147 -9.39 9.11 -14.87
CA ARG A 147 -8.94 9.19 -16.27
C ARG A 147 -9.80 8.30 -17.19
N PHE A 148 -10.21 7.15 -16.68
CA PHE A 148 -11.15 6.27 -17.34
C PHE A 148 -12.49 6.99 -17.52
N ASP A 149 -13.07 7.54 -16.45
CA ASP A 149 -14.36 8.24 -16.47
C ASP A 149 -14.37 9.40 -17.47
N ARG A 150 -13.30 10.21 -17.49
CA ARG A 150 -13.19 11.32 -18.46
C ARG A 150 -13.14 10.84 -19.91
N ARG A 151 -12.36 9.80 -20.19
CA ARG A 151 -12.26 9.22 -21.54
C ARG A 151 -13.57 8.59 -21.96
N TRP A 152 -14.23 7.93 -21.00
CA TRP A 152 -15.52 7.29 -21.15
C TRP A 152 -16.59 8.32 -21.52
N ASP A 153 -16.73 9.37 -20.71
CA ASP A 153 -17.61 10.52 -20.97
C ASP A 153 -17.37 11.14 -22.34
N GLN A 154 -16.11 11.34 -22.72
CA GLN A 154 -15.74 11.96 -24.00
C GLN A 154 -16.15 11.09 -25.18
N ALA A 155 -15.99 9.75 -25.09
CA ALA A 155 -16.43 8.81 -26.11
C ALA A 155 -17.97 8.83 -26.29
N HIS A 156 -18.72 8.99 -25.20
CA HIS A 156 -20.19 9.02 -25.23
C HIS A 156 -20.76 10.38 -25.68
N ARG A 157 -20.17 11.50 -25.24
CA ARG A 157 -20.57 12.85 -25.71
C ARG A 157 -20.21 13.09 -27.18
N GLY A 158 -19.08 12.54 -27.66
CA GLY A 158 -18.65 12.65 -29.05
C GLY A 158 -19.61 11.99 -30.05
N GLY A 159 -20.33 10.94 -29.65
CA GLY A 159 -21.39 10.30 -30.44
C GLY A 159 -22.63 11.17 -30.63
N HIS A 160 -22.89 12.13 -29.73
CA HIS A 160 -24.06 13.02 -29.77
C HIS A 160 -23.85 14.33 -30.56
N HIS A 161 -22.62 14.65 -31.01
CA HIS A 161 -22.29 15.94 -31.64
C HIS A 161 -22.15 15.92 -33.18
N THR A 162 -22.25 14.77 -33.85
CA THR A 162 -22.11 14.70 -35.32
C THR A 162 -23.42 14.92 -36.09
N MET A 163 -24.52 15.29 -35.42
CA MET A 163 -25.81 15.55 -36.07
C MET A 163 -26.27 17.00 -35.87
N LYS A 164 -25.54 17.96 -36.45
CA LYS A 164 -26.08 19.30 -36.71
C LYS A 164 -25.82 19.74 -38.16
N THR A 165 -26.95 19.81 -38.87
CA THR A 165 -27.28 20.59 -40.07
C THR A 165 -26.67 20.20 -41.41
N VAL A 166 -27.32 19.24 -42.09
CA VAL A 166 -27.47 19.33 -43.56
C VAL A 166 -28.70 20.20 -43.82
N ARG A 167 -28.48 21.46 -44.21
CA ARG A 167 -29.55 22.35 -44.70
C ARG A 167 -29.80 22.00 -46.18
N PRO A 168 -31.03 21.64 -46.60
CA PRO A 168 -31.27 21.31 -48.00
C PRO A 168 -31.34 22.61 -48.80
N GLY A 169 -30.46 22.74 -49.80
CA GLY A 169 -30.54 23.80 -50.81
C GLY A 169 -29.68 25.04 -50.52
N GLY A 170 -28.44 25.00 -51.02
CA GLY A 170 -27.59 26.18 -51.20
C GLY A 170 -26.68 25.98 -52.40
N ARG A 171 -26.86 26.76 -53.46
CA ARG A 171 -26.02 26.73 -54.67
C ARG A 171 -24.59 27.22 -54.34
N PRO A 172 -23.52 26.62 -54.88
CA PRO A 172 -22.18 27.15 -54.70
C PRO A 172 -22.00 28.46 -55.51
N MET A 173 -21.64 29.55 -54.84
CA MET A 173 -21.15 30.77 -55.50
C MET A 173 -19.66 30.62 -55.81
N ASN A 174 -19.30 30.87 -57.07
CA ASN A 174 -17.96 30.78 -57.61
C ASN A 174 -17.15 32.03 -57.17
N ALA A 175 -16.26 31.89 -56.18
CA ALA A 175 -15.37 32.96 -55.77
C ALA A 175 -14.14 32.99 -56.69
N ARG A 176 -14.15 33.87 -57.70
CA ARG A 176 -12.96 34.23 -58.49
C ARG A 176 -12.51 35.63 -58.07
N MET A 177 -11.65 35.71 -57.05
CA MET A 177 -10.89 36.93 -56.75
C MET A 177 -9.66 36.97 -57.67
N ALA A 178 -9.57 38.03 -58.48
CA ALA A 178 -8.44 38.34 -59.35
C ALA A 178 -7.25 38.92 -58.56
N PRO A 179 -6.01 38.82 -59.07
CA PRO A 179 -4.85 39.43 -58.43
C PRO A 179 -4.69 40.88 -58.89
N ARG A 180 -4.23 41.77 -58.01
CA ARG A 180 -3.63 43.04 -58.42
C ARG A 180 -2.30 43.27 -57.69
N ARG A 181 -1.38 43.78 -58.51
CA ARG A 181 0.02 44.10 -58.28
C ARG A 181 0.21 45.14 -57.20
#